data_AF-A0A1I4AAX2-F1
#
_entry.id   AF-A0A1I4AAX2-F1
#
_cell.length_a   1.000
_cell.length_b   1.000
_cell.length_c   1.000
_cell.angle_alpha   90.00
_cell.angle_beta   90.00
_cell.angle_gamma   90.00
#
_symmetry.space_group_name_H-M   'P 1'
#
loop_
_entity.id
_entity.type
_entity.pdbx_description
1 polymer ?
#
loop_
_entity_poly.entity_id
_entity_poly.type
_entity_poly.pdbx_seq_one_letter_code
_entity_poly.pdbx_strand_id
1 'polypeptide(L)'
;MATHADIADRFAQEAGKPDANLLLARSGNVFVSGEGNRTLYSYGKHFPLVHLMLDRQGNRSWWLLNGDTYSVSTARHQTITRNACKRTGLPMLTVPFSCLTEAGILKDTIEPVDVEPERWDTSVHVVDSIENVPSSAVYTAKKLSDGRYEYRTYRHWLGAALFRATYRVSERELGAYFLSAFDEQETTPHYFLCELPGDARPRTVRDAFLALKPPEVVAAEAAGVICTRQGDVFAVPTRLTTRELAKLTPKRERGAHVLHLSHKATEVAIADDGTTYARGVLHHAPFESWRRPEHRRRLMGDRRTWHLLVKNTVPVDSLGRSRAWSRGGNVD
;
A
#
# COMPACT_ATOMS: atom_id res chain seq x y z
N MET A 1 3.11 2.55 -37.61
CA MET A 1 2.70 1.70 -36.46
C MET A 1 2.16 2.61 -35.38
N ALA A 2 1.07 2.22 -34.70
CA ALA A 2 0.54 2.98 -33.58
C ALA A 2 1.54 2.99 -32.41
N THR A 3 1.70 4.13 -31.75
CA THR A 3 2.52 4.25 -30.54
C THR A 3 1.79 3.66 -29.32
N HIS A 4 2.51 3.41 -28.22
CA HIS A 4 1.86 2.99 -26.96
C HIS A 4 0.85 4.03 -26.45
N ALA A 5 1.11 5.32 -26.70
CA ALA A 5 0.17 6.39 -26.37
C ALA A 5 -1.11 6.30 -27.20
N ASP A 6 -0.99 6.09 -28.52
CA ASP A 6 -2.17 5.94 -29.40
C ASP A 6 -3.05 4.75 -28.98
N ILE A 7 -2.43 3.64 -28.59
CA ILE A 7 -3.13 2.44 -28.13
C ILE A 7 -3.86 2.72 -26.80
N ALA A 8 -3.18 3.34 -25.84
CA ALA A 8 -3.77 3.69 -24.55
C ALA A 8 -4.90 4.72 -24.69
N ASP A 9 -4.72 5.74 -25.53
CA ASP A 9 -5.74 6.75 -25.82
C ASP A 9 -6.95 6.12 -26.51
N ARG A 10 -6.74 5.25 -27.51
CA ARG A 10 -7.85 4.57 -28.15
C ARG A 10 -8.59 3.68 -27.18
N PHE A 11 -7.87 2.91 -26.35
CA PHE A 11 -8.49 2.09 -25.31
C PHE A 11 -9.34 2.95 -24.36
N ALA A 12 -8.77 4.04 -23.85
CA ALA A 12 -9.46 4.96 -22.94
C ALA A 12 -10.69 5.60 -23.60
N GLN A 13 -10.69 5.81 -24.91
CA GLN A 13 -11.84 6.37 -25.64
C GLN A 13 -12.90 5.33 -26.00
N GLU A 14 -12.52 4.09 -26.31
CA GLU A 14 -13.40 3.10 -26.95
C GLU A 14 -13.84 1.93 -26.07
N ALA A 15 -13.06 1.55 -25.05
CA ALA A 15 -13.36 0.36 -24.25
C ALA A 15 -14.78 0.42 -23.67
N GLY A 16 -15.55 -0.68 -23.78
CA GLY A 16 -16.92 -0.77 -23.29
C GLY A 16 -17.99 -0.11 -24.16
N LYS A 17 -17.66 0.44 -25.34
CA LYS A 17 -18.68 0.83 -26.34
C LYS A 17 -19.17 -0.40 -27.13
N PRO A 18 -20.43 -0.43 -27.62
CA PRO A 18 -20.95 -1.52 -28.44
C PRO A 18 -20.09 -1.83 -29.69
N ASP A 19 -19.61 -0.79 -30.37
CA ASP A 19 -18.76 -0.89 -31.57
C ASP A 19 -17.34 -0.38 -31.30
N ALA A 20 -16.76 -0.79 -30.16
CA ALA A 20 -15.46 -0.31 -29.71
C ALA A 20 -14.38 -0.48 -30.79
N ASN A 21 -13.90 0.64 -31.35
CA ASN A 21 -12.86 0.61 -32.37
C ASN A 21 -11.47 0.56 -31.73
N LEU A 22 -11.15 -0.57 -31.11
CA LEU A 22 -9.88 -0.74 -30.41
C LEU A 22 -8.72 -0.93 -31.37
N LEU A 23 -7.60 -0.30 -31.06
CA LEU A 23 -6.33 -0.61 -31.72
C LEU A 23 -5.81 -1.95 -31.18
N LEU A 24 -6.10 -3.03 -31.91
CA LEU A 24 -5.46 -4.31 -31.69
C LEU A 24 -4.02 -4.22 -32.24
N ALA A 25 -3.05 -4.09 -31.34
CA ALA A 25 -1.65 -4.12 -31.74
C ALA A 25 -1.32 -5.51 -32.33
N ARG A 26 -1.12 -5.59 -33.66
CA ARG A 26 -0.62 -6.80 -34.33
C ARG A 26 0.83 -7.13 -33.92
N SER A 27 1.57 -6.13 -33.44
CA SER A 27 2.91 -6.22 -32.88
C SER A 27 3.15 -4.97 -32.02
N GLY A 28 3.05 -5.09 -30.69
CA GLY A 28 3.25 -3.98 -29.77
C GLY A 28 3.29 -4.46 -28.33
N ASN A 29 4.02 -3.74 -27.48
CA ASN A 29 4.17 -4.08 -26.06
C ASN A 29 2.97 -3.63 -25.22
N VAL A 30 1.96 -2.98 -25.80
CA VAL A 30 0.73 -2.60 -25.11
C VAL A 30 -0.44 -3.08 -25.95
N PHE A 31 -1.39 -3.79 -25.35
CA PHE A 31 -2.50 -4.42 -26.08
C PHE A 31 -3.71 -4.66 -25.20
N VAL A 32 -4.88 -4.77 -25.85
CA VAL A 32 -6.12 -5.19 -25.20
C VAL A 32 -6.25 -6.70 -25.32
N SER A 33 -6.65 -7.38 -24.25
CA SER A 33 -6.83 -8.83 -24.27
C SER A 33 -7.95 -9.30 -23.35
N GLY A 34 -8.51 -10.46 -23.67
CA GLY A 34 -9.54 -11.12 -22.87
C GLY A 34 -10.97 -10.81 -23.33
N GLU A 35 -11.93 -11.53 -22.74
CA GLU A 35 -13.35 -11.32 -22.99
C GLU A 35 -13.79 -9.93 -22.53
N GLY A 36 -14.62 -9.28 -23.35
CA GLY A 36 -15.19 -7.97 -23.05
C GLY A 36 -14.30 -6.76 -23.34
N ASN A 37 -13.03 -6.95 -23.74
CA ASN A 37 -12.11 -5.85 -24.11
C ASN A 37 -11.96 -4.76 -23.03
N ARG A 38 -12.03 -5.14 -21.74
CA ARG A 38 -12.03 -4.22 -20.60
C ARG A 38 -10.67 -4.01 -19.95
N THR A 39 -9.62 -4.73 -20.37
CA THR A 39 -8.30 -4.65 -19.72
C THR A 39 -7.20 -4.34 -20.73
N LEU A 40 -6.36 -3.36 -20.40
CA LEU A 40 -5.15 -3.05 -21.13
C LEU A 40 -3.94 -3.70 -20.44
N TYR A 41 -3.05 -4.30 -21.21
CA TYR A 41 -1.87 -5.01 -20.72
C TYR A 41 -0.58 -4.45 -21.32
N SER A 42 0.54 -4.69 -20.62
CA SER A 42 1.91 -4.43 -21.07
C SER A 42 2.65 -5.75 -21.27
N TYR A 43 3.37 -5.97 -22.38
CA TYR A 43 4.18 -7.15 -22.76
C TYR A 43 3.47 -8.52 -22.77
N GLY A 44 2.57 -8.81 -21.84
CA GLY A 44 1.80 -10.02 -21.72
C GLY A 44 0.66 -9.87 -20.71
N LYS A 45 -0.23 -10.87 -20.63
CA LYS A 45 -1.41 -10.87 -19.75
C LYS A 45 -1.08 -10.79 -18.24
N HIS A 46 0.19 -10.98 -17.88
CA HIS A 46 0.68 -10.92 -16.51
C HIS A 46 1.06 -9.50 -16.04
N PHE A 47 1.04 -8.49 -16.93
CA PHE A 47 1.20 -7.09 -16.55
C PHE A 47 -0.03 -6.25 -16.95
N PRO A 48 -1.15 -6.40 -16.25
CA PRO A 48 -2.31 -5.52 -16.46
C PRO A 48 -1.96 -4.08 -16.07
N LEU A 49 -2.41 -3.11 -16.85
CA LEU A 49 -2.19 -1.68 -16.62
C LEU A 49 -3.44 -1.00 -16.04
N VAL A 50 -4.61 -1.31 -16.61
CA VAL A 50 -5.91 -0.74 -16.23
C VAL A 50 -7.04 -1.70 -16.58
N HIS A 51 -8.12 -1.64 -15.82
CA HIS A 51 -9.37 -2.33 -16.07
C HIS A 51 -10.55 -1.33 -16.09
N LEU A 52 -11.43 -1.45 -17.08
CA LEU A 52 -12.66 -0.67 -17.20
C LEU A 52 -13.75 -1.26 -16.32
N MET A 53 -14.28 -0.43 -15.43
CA MET A 53 -15.39 -0.77 -14.56
C MET A 53 -16.70 -0.26 -15.14
N LEU A 54 -17.73 -1.12 -15.07
CA LEU A 54 -19.06 -0.83 -15.60
C LEU A 54 -20.02 -0.47 -14.46
N ASP A 55 -21.05 0.32 -14.78
CA ASP A 55 -22.17 0.54 -13.88
C ASP A 55 -23.13 -0.67 -13.89
N ARG A 56 -24.21 -0.59 -13.11
CA ARG A 56 -25.22 -1.67 -13.03
C ARG A 56 -25.97 -1.90 -14.34
N GLN A 57 -25.95 -0.94 -15.24
CA GLN A 57 -26.56 -0.99 -16.57
C GLN A 57 -25.57 -1.49 -17.63
N GLY A 58 -24.32 -1.78 -17.26
CA GLY A 58 -23.27 -2.22 -18.17
C GLY A 58 -22.61 -1.06 -18.93
N ASN A 59 -22.91 0.20 -18.61
CA ASN A 59 -22.23 1.33 -19.22
C ASN A 59 -20.88 1.56 -18.57
N ARG A 60 -20.00 2.23 -19.31
CA ARG A 60 -18.70 2.67 -18.82
C ARG A 60 -18.87 3.60 -17.62
N SER A 61 -18.21 3.30 -16.51
CA SER A 61 -18.38 4.06 -15.27
C SER A 61 -17.08 4.69 -14.76
N TRP A 62 -16.03 3.90 -14.55
CA TRP A 62 -14.77 4.37 -13.96
C TRP A 62 -13.60 3.44 -14.29
N TRP A 63 -12.38 3.85 -13.93
CA TRP A 63 -11.14 3.11 -14.19
C TRP A 63 -10.53 2.54 -12.93
N LEU A 64 -10.26 1.23 -12.94
CA LEU A 64 -9.44 0.56 -11.95
C LEU A 64 -7.99 0.48 -12.48
N LEU A 65 -7.09 1.27 -11.92
CA LEU A 65 -5.68 1.35 -12.33
C LEU A 65 -4.81 0.39 -11.50
N ASN A 66 -3.84 -0.26 -12.16
CA ASN A 66 -2.90 -1.11 -11.46
C ASN A 66 -1.81 -0.30 -10.76
N GLY A 67 -1.76 -0.41 -9.42
CA GLY A 67 -0.76 0.21 -8.54
C GLY A 67 0.49 -0.65 -8.26
N ASP A 68 0.63 -1.82 -8.90
CA ASP A 68 1.84 -2.65 -8.76
C ASP A 68 3.09 -1.90 -9.27
N THR A 69 4.22 -2.01 -8.55
CA THR A 69 5.52 -1.56 -9.05
C THR A 69 6.08 -2.59 -10.04
N TYR A 70 6.52 -2.12 -11.22
CA TYR A 70 7.15 -2.95 -12.26
C TYR A 70 8.48 -2.36 -12.73
N SER A 71 9.09 -3.00 -13.76
CA SER A 71 10.29 -2.48 -14.43
C SER A 71 10.08 -1.08 -15.02
N VAL A 72 11.17 -0.34 -15.25
CA VAL A 72 11.17 1.03 -15.82
C VAL A 72 10.33 1.15 -17.09
N SER A 73 10.38 0.17 -17.98
CA SER A 73 9.59 0.20 -19.22
C SER A 73 8.08 0.02 -18.97
N THR A 74 7.71 -0.76 -17.96
CA THR A 74 6.31 -0.96 -17.57
C THR A 74 5.77 0.25 -16.79
N ALA A 75 6.60 0.88 -15.95
CA ALA A 75 6.26 2.15 -15.28
C ALA A 75 5.93 3.25 -16.30
N ARG A 76 6.70 3.34 -17.41
CA ARG A 76 6.37 4.24 -18.52
C ARG A 76 5.00 3.92 -19.14
N HIS A 77 4.65 2.65 -19.34
CA HIS A 77 3.33 2.26 -19.86
C HIS A 77 2.21 2.58 -18.87
N GLN A 78 2.44 2.43 -17.56
CA GLN A 78 1.48 2.82 -16.51
C GLN A 78 1.23 4.33 -16.56
N THR A 79 2.27 5.16 -16.65
CA THR A 79 2.14 6.62 -16.78
C THR A 79 1.36 7.02 -18.03
N ILE A 80 1.67 6.41 -19.19
CA ILE A 80 0.95 6.67 -20.46
C ILE A 80 -0.54 6.32 -20.30
N THR A 81 -0.83 5.13 -19.75
CA THR A 81 -2.19 4.62 -19.57
C THR A 81 -2.99 5.48 -18.60
N ARG A 82 -2.39 5.85 -17.48
CA ARG A 82 -2.99 6.72 -16.46
C ARG A 82 -3.37 8.07 -17.05
N ASN A 83 -2.46 8.69 -17.82
CA ASN A 83 -2.73 9.96 -18.47
C ASN A 83 -3.86 9.86 -19.51
N ALA A 84 -3.92 8.76 -20.28
CA ALA A 84 -5.02 8.50 -21.21
C ALA A 84 -6.36 8.37 -20.50
N CYS A 85 -6.42 7.60 -19.41
CA CYS A 85 -7.63 7.43 -18.60
C CYS A 85 -8.06 8.76 -17.96
N LYS A 86 -7.12 9.53 -17.41
CA LYS A 86 -7.39 10.85 -16.82
C LYS A 86 -8.06 11.82 -17.80
N ARG A 87 -7.66 11.80 -19.08
CA ARG A 87 -8.29 12.64 -20.13
C ARG A 87 -9.76 12.33 -20.39
N THR A 88 -10.25 11.16 -19.99
CA THR A 88 -11.66 10.79 -20.17
C THR A 88 -12.60 11.49 -19.19
N GLY A 89 -12.07 12.04 -18.09
CA GLY A 89 -12.86 12.64 -17.02
C GLY A 89 -13.62 11.63 -16.14
N LEU A 90 -13.52 10.32 -16.43
CA LEU A 90 -14.11 9.29 -15.58
C LEU A 90 -13.32 9.16 -14.25
N PRO A 91 -13.99 8.79 -13.14
CA PRO A 91 -13.32 8.50 -11.88
C PRO A 91 -12.25 7.41 -12.04
N MET A 92 -11.22 7.48 -11.20
CA MET A 92 -10.14 6.50 -11.19
C MET A 92 -9.86 6.05 -9.76
N LEU A 93 -9.59 4.76 -9.59
CA LEU A 93 -9.16 4.17 -8.32
C LEU A 93 -7.92 3.33 -8.60
N THR A 94 -6.85 3.54 -7.83
CA THR A 94 -5.58 2.85 -8.01
C THR A 94 -5.33 1.87 -6.87
N VAL A 95 -5.21 0.59 -7.20
CA VAL A 95 -4.91 -0.49 -6.24
C VAL A 95 -3.92 -1.47 -6.89
N PRO A 96 -2.91 -2.00 -6.17
CA PRO A 96 -2.04 -3.05 -6.68
C PRO A 96 -2.85 -4.29 -7.08
N PHE A 97 -2.81 -4.68 -8.36
CA PHE A 97 -3.62 -5.81 -8.86
C PHE A 97 -3.12 -7.13 -8.29
N SER A 98 -1.82 -7.26 -8.02
CA SER A 98 -1.30 -8.44 -7.33
C SER A 98 -1.90 -8.59 -5.93
N CYS A 99 -2.08 -7.50 -5.16
CA CYS A 99 -2.78 -7.55 -3.87
C CYS A 99 -4.24 -7.96 -4.02
N LEU A 100 -4.95 -7.46 -5.05
CA LEU A 100 -6.33 -7.90 -5.32
C LEU A 100 -6.40 -9.41 -5.61
N THR A 101 -5.48 -9.92 -6.43
CA THR A 101 -5.39 -11.34 -6.76
C THR A 101 -5.07 -12.18 -5.52
N GLU A 102 -4.08 -11.78 -4.72
CA GLU A 102 -3.69 -12.49 -3.49
C GLU A 102 -4.80 -12.47 -2.43
N ALA A 103 -5.59 -11.40 -2.38
CA ALA A 103 -6.76 -11.29 -1.52
C ALA A 103 -7.97 -12.13 -2.00
N GLY A 104 -7.92 -12.64 -3.23
CA GLY A 104 -9.03 -13.35 -3.87
C GLY A 104 -10.18 -12.42 -4.27
N ILE A 105 -9.93 -11.11 -4.38
CA ILE A 105 -10.94 -10.09 -4.71
C ILE A 105 -11.35 -10.21 -6.19
N LEU A 106 -12.65 -10.22 -6.42
CA LEU A 106 -13.24 -10.21 -7.76
C LEU A 106 -13.32 -8.77 -8.25
N LYS A 107 -12.43 -8.38 -9.17
CA LYS A 107 -12.27 -6.98 -9.63
C LYS A 107 -13.58 -6.33 -10.05
N ASP A 108 -14.43 -7.06 -10.78
CA ASP A 108 -15.73 -6.60 -11.29
C ASP A 108 -16.76 -6.28 -10.21
N THR A 109 -16.50 -6.68 -8.96
CA THR A 109 -17.39 -6.44 -7.80
C THR A 109 -16.92 -5.28 -6.93
N ILE A 110 -15.80 -4.64 -7.28
CA ILE A 110 -15.29 -3.49 -6.53
C ILE A 110 -16.28 -2.33 -6.67
N GLU A 111 -16.71 -1.80 -5.55
CA GLU A 111 -17.54 -0.61 -5.42
C GLU A 111 -16.76 0.44 -4.62
N PRO A 112 -16.28 1.53 -5.24
CA PRO A 112 -15.62 2.62 -4.53
C PRO A 112 -16.56 3.25 -3.50
N VAL A 113 -16.05 3.51 -2.29
CA VAL A 113 -16.80 4.17 -1.22
C VAL A 113 -16.22 5.57 -0.99
N ASP A 114 -14.90 5.65 -0.84
CA ASP A 114 -14.16 6.91 -0.71
C ASP A 114 -12.78 6.76 -1.36
N VAL A 115 -12.36 7.76 -2.13
CA VAL A 115 -11.11 7.72 -2.90
C VAL A 115 -10.42 9.06 -2.76
N GLU A 116 -9.23 9.05 -2.18
CA GLU A 116 -8.37 10.21 -2.08
C GLU A 116 -7.57 10.39 -3.38
N PRO A 117 -7.27 11.63 -3.78
CA PRO A 117 -6.49 11.88 -4.98
C PRO A 117 -5.02 11.46 -4.80
N GLU A 118 -4.39 11.16 -5.92
CA GLU A 118 -2.95 10.98 -6.01
C GLU A 118 -2.23 12.32 -5.78
N ARG A 119 -1.04 12.28 -5.17
CA ARG A 119 -0.23 13.48 -4.91
C ARG A 119 1.22 13.31 -5.37
N TRP A 120 1.88 14.42 -5.68
CA TRP A 120 3.28 14.45 -6.08
C TRP A 120 4.06 15.37 -5.17
N ASP A 121 5.14 14.86 -4.59
CA ASP A 121 6.09 15.64 -3.80
C ASP A 121 7.36 15.89 -4.60
N THR A 122 7.87 17.12 -4.53
CA THR A 122 9.19 17.46 -5.05
C THR A 122 10.10 17.78 -3.87
N SER A 123 11.16 16.99 -3.69
CA SER A 123 12.19 17.28 -2.71
C SER A 123 13.40 17.90 -3.40
N VAL A 124 13.88 19.03 -2.87
CA VAL A 124 15.09 19.68 -3.31
C VAL A 124 16.23 19.23 -2.40
N HIS A 125 17.32 18.77 -3.00
CA HIS A 125 18.52 18.32 -2.31
C HIS A 125 19.69 19.19 -2.70
N VAL A 126 20.56 19.50 -1.75
CA VAL A 126 21.81 20.22 -1.98
C VAL A 126 22.95 19.36 -1.48
N VAL A 127 23.93 19.11 -2.34
CA VAL A 127 25.11 18.29 -2.05
C VAL A 127 26.38 19.03 -2.43
N ASP A 128 27.48 18.71 -1.76
CA ASP A 128 28.72 19.49 -1.91
C ASP A 128 29.48 19.20 -3.21
N SER A 129 29.16 18.10 -3.89
CA SER A 129 29.84 17.70 -5.14
C SER A 129 28.92 16.92 -6.08
N ILE A 130 29.25 16.88 -7.36
CA ILE A 130 28.43 16.22 -8.39
C ILE A 130 28.41 14.70 -8.22
N GLU A 131 29.45 14.12 -7.63
CA GLU A 131 29.56 12.68 -7.35
C GLU A 131 28.55 12.22 -6.30
N ASN A 132 28.07 13.15 -5.46
CA ASN A 132 27.02 12.90 -4.47
C ASN A 132 25.60 13.03 -5.04
N VAL A 133 25.46 13.44 -6.31
CA VAL A 133 24.17 13.46 -6.99
C VAL A 133 23.84 12.04 -7.48
N PRO A 134 22.64 11.50 -7.17
CA PRO A 134 22.22 10.21 -7.70
C PRO A 134 22.27 10.18 -9.23
N SER A 135 22.72 9.07 -9.81
CA SER A 135 22.87 8.91 -11.27
C SER A 135 21.62 9.28 -12.07
N SER A 136 20.43 9.05 -11.50
CA SER A 136 19.14 9.42 -12.10
C SER A 136 18.88 10.93 -12.19
N ALA A 137 19.60 11.75 -11.42
CA ALA A 137 19.40 13.19 -11.32
C ALA A 137 20.58 14.01 -11.84
N VAL A 138 21.72 13.38 -12.16
CA VAL A 138 22.96 14.06 -12.62
C VAL A 138 22.71 15.01 -13.78
N TYR A 139 21.91 14.61 -14.77
CA TYR A 139 21.61 15.43 -15.95
C TYR A 139 20.69 16.62 -15.68
N THR A 140 20.02 16.63 -14.54
CA THR A 140 19.10 17.71 -14.11
C THR A 140 19.66 18.55 -12.97
N ALA A 141 20.83 18.18 -12.44
CA ALA A 141 21.45 18.87 -11.32
C ALA A 141 22.00 20.24 -11.76
N LYS A 142 21.83 21.24 -10.90
CA LYS A 142 22.26 22.61 -11.13
C LYS A 142 23.40 22.95 -10.17
N LYS A 143 24.54 23.39 -10.70
CA LYS A 143 25.61 23.96 -9.86
C LYS A 143 25.18 25.32 -9.32
N LEU A 144 25.30 25.50 -8.01
CA LEU A 144 25.03 26.73 -7.28
C LEU A 144 26.26 27.65 -7.26
N SER A 145 26.05 28.91 -6.92
CA SER A 145 27.11 29.94 -6.89
C SER A 145 28.20 29.67 -5.85
N ASP A 146 27.88 28.93 -4.79
CA ASP A 146 28.80 28.53 -3.72
C ASP A 146 29.57 27.23 -4.04
N GLY A 147 29.42 26.69 -5.26
CA GLY A 147 30.11 25.49 -5.72
C GLY A 147 29.37 24.18 -5.45
N ARG A 148 28.30 24.19 -4.64
CA ARG A 148 27.45 23.01 -4.37
C ARG A 148 26.54 22.69 -5.56
N TYR A 149 25.85 21.55 -5.52
CA TYR A 149 24.91 21.10 -6.53
C TYR A 149 23.52 20.91 -5.95
N GLU A 150 22.51 21.48 -6.62
CA GLU A 150 21.09 21.27 -6.34
C GLU A 150 20.53 20.21 -7.30
N TYR A 151 19.77 19.24 -6.78
CA TYR A 151 18.96 18.35 -7.62
C TYR A 151 17.58 18.12 -7.01
N ARG A 152 16.63 17.70 -7.85
CA ARG A 152 15.25 17.45 -7.44
C ARG A 152 14.94 15.97 -7.56
N THR A 153 14.23 15.44 -6.56
CA THR A 153 13.60 14.12 -6.65
C THR A 153 12.09 14.30 -6.63
N TYR A 154 11.41 13.57 -7.49
CA TYR A 154 9.96 13.52 -7.55
C TYR A 154 9.50 12.24 -6.89
N ARG A 155 8.47 12.33 -6.07
CA ARG A 155 7.81 11.17 -5.47
C ARG A 155 6.34 11.22 -5.80
N HIS A 156 5.87 10.14 -6.41
CA HIS A 156 4.45 9.93 -6.69
C HIS A 156 3.84 9.10 -5.57
N TRP A 157 2.77 9.63 -4.99
CA TRP A 157 1.95 8.96 -4.00
C TRP A 157 0.61 8.59 -4.62
N LEU A 158 0.37 7.30 -4.76
CA LEU A 158 -0.96 6.75 -4.97
C LEU A 158 -1.94 7.28 -3.90
N GLY A 159 -3.14 7.64 -4.35
CA GLY A 159 -4.22 8.06 -3.46
C GLY A 159 -4.83 6.87 -2.74
N ALA A 160 -5.24 7.06 -1.48
CA ALA A 160 -5.88 6.01 -0.70
C ALA A 160 -7.29 5.70 -1.22
N ALA A 161 -7.71 4.45 -1.07
CA ALA A 161 -9.03 4.00 -1.51
C ALA A 161 -9.68 3.10 -0.46
N LEU A 162 -10.90 3.49 -0.05
CA LEU A 162 -11.85 2.63 0.64
C LEU A 162 -12.86 2.11 -0.38
N PHE A 163 -13.03 0.80 -0.43
CA PHE A 163 -14.00 0.18 -1.33
C PHE A 163 -14.63 -1.06 -0.70
N ARG A 164 -15.78 -1.46 -1.23
CA ARG A 164 -16.39 -2.76 -0.95
C ARG A 164 -16.10 -3.70 -2.11
N ALA A 165 -15.89 -4.98 -1.83
CA ALA A 165 -15.77 -5.98 -2.89
C ALA A 165 -16.21 -7.36 -2.42
N THR A 166 -16.54 -8.21 -3.40
CA THR A 166 -16.65 -9.65 -3.21
C THR A 166 -15.28 -10.29 -3.36
N TYR A 167 -14.99 -11.27 -2.51
CA TYR A 167 -13.77 -12.06 -2.55
C TYR A 167 -14.06 -13.55 -2.34
N ARG A 168 -13.17 -14.41 -2.85
CA ARG A 168 -13.28 -15.86 -2.70
C ARG A 168 -12.39 -16.38 -1.58
N VAL A 169 -12.98 -17.21 -0.72
CA VAL A 169 -12.25 -18.06 0.23
C VAL A 169 -12.73 -19.48 0.01
N SER A 170 -11.83 -20.34 -0.48
CA SER A 170 -12.19 -21.67 -0.95
C SER A 170 -13.33 -21.58 -1.98
N GLU A 171 -14.43 -22.32 -1.80
CA GLU A 171 -15.60 -22.32 -2.69
C GLU A 171 -16.66 -21.26 -2.32
N ARG A 172 -16.37 -20.33 -1.40
CA ARG A 172 -17.34 -19.33 -0.93
C ARG A 172 -16.98 -17.94 -1.41
N GLU A 173 -18.00 -17.19 -1.83
CA GLU A 173 -17.92 -15.76 -2.12
C GLU A 173 -18.47 -14.96 -0.93
N LEU A 174 -17.66 -14.02 -0.44
CA LEU A 174 -17.94 -13.18 0.72
C LEU A 174 -17.78 -11.71 0.33
N GLY A 175 -18.51 -10.81 0.99
CA GLY A 175 -18.38 -9.37 0.80
C GLY A 175 -17.73 -8.70 2.00
N ALA A 176 -16.75 -7.83 1.77
CA ALA A 176 -16.11 -7.05 2.83
C ALA A 176 -15.73 -5.63 2.36
N TYR A 177 -15.38 -4.78 3.32
CA TYR A 177 -14.71 -3.51 3.05
C TYR A 177 -13.20 -3.71 3.06
N PHE A 178 -12.53 -2.99 2.17
CA PHE A 178 -11.08 -3.00 2.02
C PHE A 178 -10.53 -1.59 2.02
N LEU A 179 -9.38 -1.42 2.65
CA LEU A 179 -8.59 -0.19 2.59
C LEU A 179 -7.32 -0.47 1.80
N SER A 180 -7.03 0.36 0.81
CA SER A 180 -5.72 0.43 0.17
C SER A 180 -5.12 1.80 0.35
N ALA A 181 -3.95 1.89 0.96
CA ALA A 181 -3.33 3.17 1.31
C ALA A 181 -1.83 3.01 1.61
N PHE A 182 -1.13 4.12 1.83
CA PHE A 182 0.21 4.11 2.40
C PHE A 182 0.19 4.00 3.92
N ASP A 183 1.17 3.30 4.50
CA ASP A 183 1.47 3.42 5.93
C ASP A 183 2.31 4.67 6.19
N GLU A 184 1.64 5.80 6.47
CA GLU A 184 2.27 7.12 6.59
C GLU A 184 3.25 7.25 7.78
N GLN A 185 3.26 6.29 8.72
CA GLN A 185 4.23 6.31 9.83
C GLN A 185 5.61 5.75 9.45
N GLU A 186 5.77 5.25 8.22
CA GLU A 186 7.03 4.72 7.72
C GLU A 186 7.84 5.77 6.96
N THR A 187 9.17 5.71 7.05
CA THR A 187 10.05 6.65 6.31
C THR A 187 10.03 6.40 4.80
N THR A 188 9.77 5.16 4.39
CA THR A 188 9.56 4.76 3.00
C THR A 188 8.24 4.01 2.96
N PRO A 189 7.11 4.74 2.93
CA PRO A 189 5.79 4.16 3.10
C PRO A 189 5.50 3.10 2.05
N HIS A 190 5.09 1.94 2.54
CA HIS A 190 4.62 0.83 1.76
C HIS A 190 3.14 1.00 1.48
N TYR A 191 2.74 0.70 0.25
CA TYR A 191 1.33 0.70 -0.11
C TYR A 191 0.76 -0.67 0.25
N PHE A 192 -0.27 -0.67 1.07
CA PHE A 192 -0.92 -1.87 1.56
C PHE A 192 -2.35 -1.97 1.04
N LEU A 193 -2.90 -3.17 1.14
CA LEU A 193 -4.30 -3.51 1.02
C LEU A 193 -4.65 -4.33 2.26
N CYS A 194 -5.76 -4.04 2.93
CA CYS A 194 -6.26 -4.90 4.01
C CYS A 194 -7.77 -4.98 4.03
N GLU A 195 -8.28 -6.11 4.52
CA GLU A 195 -9.69 -6.26 4.89
C GLU A 195 -9.95 -5.51 6.20
N LEU A 196 -11.10 -4.86 6.31
CA LEU A 196 -11.56 -4.19 7.53
C LEU A 196 -12.40 -5.14 8.38
N PRO A 197 -12.52 -4.90 9.71
CA PRO A 197 -13.37 -5.69 10.59
C PRO A 197 -14.81 -5.84 10.05
N GLY A 198 -15.41 -7.02 10.19
CA GLY A 198 -16.72 -7.33 9.59
C GLY A 198 -17.89 -6.49 10.14
N ASP A 199 -17.74 -5.94 11.34
CA ASP A 199 -18.66 -4.99 11.97
C ASP A 199 -18.40 -3.54 11.57
N ALA A 200 -17.25 -3.24 10.98
CA ALA A 200 -16.92 -1.89 10.51
C ALA A 200 -17.86 -1.45 9.37
N ARG A 201 -18.29 -0.19 9.43
CA ARG A 201 -19.10 0.47 8.39
C ARG A 201 -18.49 1.83 8.02
N PRO A 202 -17.24 1.83 7.53
CA PRO A 202 -16.53 3.08 7.23
C PRO A 202 -17.20 3.80 6.05
N ARG A 203 -17.21 5.13 6.10
CA ARG A 203 -17.70 5.97 4.99
C ARG A 203 -16.58 6.75 4.32
N THR A 204 -15.45 6.87 5.01
CA THR A 204 -14.28 7.58 4.53
C THR A 204 -13.02 6.75 4.73
N VAL A 205 -11.96 7.06 3.98
CA VAL A 205 -10.61 6.52 4.20
C VAL A 205 -10.17 6.72 5.66
N ARG A 206 -10.50 7.89 6.24
CA ARG A 206 -10.24 8.17 7.65
C ARG A 206 -10.97 7.20 8.59
N ASP A 207 -12.25 6.93 8.35
CA ASP A 207 -13.01 5.96 9.16
C ASP A 207 -12.39 4.56 9.06
N ALA A 208 -11.89 4.20 7.87
CA ALA A 208 -11.22 2.92 7.65
C ALA A 208 -9.94 2.81 8.50
N PHE A 209 -9.11 3.86 8.52
CA PHE A 209 -7.94 3.90 9.40
C PHE A 209 -8.30 3.86 10.89
N LEU A 210 -9.40 4.48 11.29
CA LEU A 210 -9.89 4.41 12.67
C LEU A 210 -10.39 3.00 13.01
N ALA A 211 -11.10 2.33 12.10
CA ALA A 211 -11.57 0.96 12.29
C ALA A 211 -10.43 -0.04 12.49
N LEU A 212 -9.23 0.27 11.99
CA LEU A 212 -8.02 -0.54 12.19
C LEU A 212 -7.39 -0.40 13.58
N LYS A 213 -7.79 0.60 14.38
CA LYS A 213 -7.20 0.85 15.70
C LYS A 213 -7.88 -0.03 16.76
N PRO A 214 -7.12 -0.81 17.53
CA PRO A 214 -7.67 -1.52 18.67
C PRO A 214 -8.01 -0.54 19.82
N PRO A 215 -8.88 -0.93 20.76
CA PRO A 215 -9.37 -0.04 21.83
C PRO A 215 -8.26 0.66 22.63
N GLU A 216 -7.14 -0.02 22.87
CA GLU A 216 -5.99 0.51 23.61
C GLU A 216 -5.35 1.70 22.90
N VAL A 217 -5.27 1.66 21.57
CA VAL A 217 -4.72 2.75 20.74
C VAL A 217 -5.69 3.93 20.73
N VAL A 218 -6.99 3.66 20.58
CA VAL A 218 -8.04 4.71 20.62
C VAL A 218 -8.02 5.44 21.97
N ALA A 219 -7.96 4.70 23.07
CA ALA A 219 -7.90 5.27 24.42
C ALA A 219 -6.62 6.09 24.64
N ALA A 220 -5.47 5.61 24.17
CA ALA A 220 -4.20 6.31 24.29
C ALA A 220 -4.21 7.63 23.50
N GLU A 221 -4.62 7.61 22.23
CA GLU A 221 -4.69 8.82 21.40
C GLU A 221 -5.69 9.84 21.94
N ALA A 222 -6.84 9.40 22.47
CA ALA A 222 -7.80 10.27 23.14
C ALA A 222 -7.20 10.98 24.38
N ALA A 223 -6.21 10.37 25.03
CA ALA A 223 -5.44 10.96 26.12
C ALA A 223 -4.24 11.81 25.64
N GLY A 224 -4.13 12.08 24.32
CA GLY A 224 -3.03 12.85 23.74
C GLY A 224 -1.71 12.08 23.61
N VAL A 225 -1.75 10.75 23.73
CA VAL A 225 -0.56 9.90 23.62
C VAL A 225 -0.32 9.53 22.15
N ILE A 226 0.91 9.71 21.69
CA ILE A 226 1.31 9.32 20.33
C ILE A 226 1.71 7.84 20.33
N CYS A 227 0.93 7.01 19.63
CA CYS A 227 1.25 5.60 19.41
C CYS A 227 2.13 5.44 18.16
N THR A 228 3.14 4.56 18.24
CA THR A 228 3.92 4.17 17.06
C THR A 228 3.23 3.01 16.35
N ARG A 229 3.12 3.07 15.01
CA ARG A 229 2.60 1.99 14.17
C ARG A 229 3.67 1.51 13.20
N GLN A 230 3.66 0.21 12.93
CA GLN A 230 4.39 -0.40 11.82
C GLN A 230 3.58 -1.60 11.30
N GLY A 231 3.02 -1.49 10.10
CA GLY A 231 2.20 -2.54 9.51
C GLY A 231 0.96 -2.86 10.36
N ASP A 232 0.91 -4.08 10.90
CA ASP A 232 -0.16 -4.60 11.75
C ASP A 232 0.11 -4.50 13.26
N VAL A 233 1.20 -3.84 13.67
CA VAL A 233 1.56 -3.65 15.09
C VAL A 233 1.45 -2.19 15.48
N PHE A 234 0.79 -1.94 16.61
CA PHE A 234 0.87 -0.69 17.35
C PHE A 234 1.69 -0.86 18.62
N ALA A 235 2.46 0.16 18.96
CA ALA A 235 3.20 0.30 20.20
C ALA A 235 2.65 1.50 20.98
N VAL A 236 1.95 1.22 22.07
CA VAL A 236 1.33 2.20 22.98
C VAL A 236 2.27 2.43 24.15
N PRO A 237 2.83 3.64 24.36
CA PRO A 237 3.79 3.87 25.43
C PRO A 237 3.12 3.69 26.80
N THR A 238 3.85 3.07 27.72
CA THR A 238 3.41 2.81 29.09
C THR A 238 4.23 3.64 30.08
N ARG A 239 3.75 3.73 31.32
CA ARG A 239 4.52 4.29 32.45
C ARG A 239 5.31 3.22 33.21
N LEU A 240 5.27 1.96 32.77
CA LEU A 240 5.90 0.86 33.47
C LEU A 240 7.43 0.97 33.40
N THR A 241 8.05 0.88 34.56
CA THR A 241 9.50 0.73 34.68
C THR A 241 9.91 -0.72 34.42
N THR A 242 11.18 -0.96 34.07
CA THR A 242 11.71 -2.32 33.95
C THR A 242 11.53 -3.14 35.25
N ARG A 243 11.57 -2.49 36.43
CA ARG A 243 11.38 -3.18 37.71
C ARG A 243 9.94 -3.63 37.91
N GLU A 244 8.97 -2.82 37.52
CA GLU A 244 7.55 -3.19 37.58
C GLU A 244 7.23 -4.28 36.56
N LEU A 245 7.77 -4.16 35.34
CA LEU A 245 7.61 -5.19 34.31
C LEU A 245 8.17 -6.55 34.75
N ALA A 246 9.32 -6.55 35.45
CA ALA A 246 9.93 -7.76 35.98
C ALA A 246 9.06 -8.47 37.04
N LYS A 247 8.14 -7.75 37.70
CA LYS A 247 7.15 -8.35 38.61
C LYS A 247 5.98 -8.98 37.86
N LEU A 248 5.65 -8.47 36.67
CA LEU A 248 4.60 -9.01 35.81
C LEU A 248 5.09 -10.21 34.99
N THR A 249 6.35 -10.17 34.57
CA THR A 249 6.99 -11.27 33.84
C THR A 249 8.50 -11.27 34.04
N PRO A 250 9.09 -12.37 34.52
CA PRO A 250 10.53 -12.50 34.61
C PRO A 250 11.17 -12.77 33.24
N LYS A 251 10.38 -13.23 32.25
CA LYS A 251 10.88 -13.63 30.93
C LYS A 251 11.02 -12.41 30.03
N ARG A 252 12.28 -12.03 29.77
CA ARG A 252 12.65 -10.99 28.82
C ARG A 252 13.58 -11.56 27.77
N GLU A 253 13.29 -11.25 26.52
CA GLU A 253 14.02 -11.74 25.38
C GLU A 253 14.49 -10.58 24.51
N ARG A 254 15.66 -10.74 23.89
CA ARG A 254 16.20 -9.76 22.95
C ARG A 254 15.98 -10.23 21.52
N GLY A 255 15.48 -9.34 20.65
CA GLY A 255 15.27 -9.68 19.25
C GLY A 255 14.19 -10.75 19.01
N ALA A 256 13.24 -10.89 19.94
CA ALA A 256 12.16 -11.85 19.84
C ALA A 256 11.03 -11.37 18.92
N HIS A 257 10.31 -12.32 18.34
CA HIS A 257 9.09 -12.04 17.59
C HIS A 257 8.00 -11.56 18.54
N VAL A 258 7.19 -10.62 18.07
CA VAL A 258 6.10 -10.04 18.87
C VAL A 258 4.75 -10.45 18.30
N LEU A 259 3.78 -10.75 19.17
CA LEU A 259 2.40 -11.07 18.81
C LEU A 259 2.23 -12.23 17.81
N HIS A 260 3.22 -13.12 17.72
CA HIS A 260 3.32 -14.17 16.70
C HIS A 260 3.31 -13.66 15.24
N LEU A 261 3.76 -12.41 15.04
CA LEU A 261 3.81 -11.76 13.75
C LEU A 261 5.22 -11.78 13.17
N SER A 262 5.34 -11.37 11.91
CA SER A 262 6.61 -11.13 11.21
C SER A 262 7.30 -9.85 11.71
N HIS A 263 7.18 -9.52 12.99
CA HIS A 263 7.79 -8.35 13.61
C HIS A 263 8.65 -8.77 14.79
N LYS A 264 9.80 -8.12 14.95
CA LYS A 264 10.71 -8.28 16.09
C LYS A 264 10.94 -6.94 16.78
N ALA A 265 11.14 -6.99 18.10
CA ALA A 265 11.56 -5.83 18.87
C ALA A 265 12.90 -6.06 19.56
N THR A 266 13.58 -4.98 19.95
CA THR A 266 14.91 -5.04 20.58
C THR A 266 14.88 -5.78 21.92
N GLU A 267 13.92 -5.43 22.78
CA GLU A 267 13.65 -6.13 24.03
C GLU A 267 12.15 -6.36 24.13
N VAL A 268 11.76 -7.60 24.43
CA VAL A 268 10.37 -8.06 24.55
C VAL A 268 10.18 -8.68 25.92
N ALA A 269 9.03 -8.42 26.53
CA ALA A 269 8.58 -9.08 27.74
C ALA A 269 7.14 -9.54 27.53
N ILE A 270 6.86 -10.81 27.80
CA ILE A 270 5.54 -11.41 27.60
C ILE A 270 5.02 -11.82 28.97
N ALA A 271 3.91 -11.23 29.39
CA ALA A 271 3.21 -11.59 30.62
C ALA A 271 2.54 -12.96 30.50
N ASP A 272 2.19 -13.57 31.64
CA ASP A 272 1.58 -14.91 31.67
C ASP A 272 0.23 -14.97 30.92
N ASP A 273 -0.47 -13.83 30.81
CA ASP A 273 -1.71 -13.67 30.04
C ASP A 273 -1.48 -13.42 28.54
N GLY A 274 -0.22 -13.43 28.08
CA GLY A 274 0.16 -13.16 26.69
C GLY A 274 0.35 -11.67 26.37
N THR A 275 0.08 -10.76 27.32
CA THR A 275 0.30 -9.33 27.12
C THR A 275 1.77 -9.08 26.78
N THR A 276 2.00 -8.50 25.60
CA THR A 276 3.34 -8.30 25.06
C THR A 276 3.76 -6.86 25.24
N TYR A 277 4.89 -6.65 25.92
CA TYR A 277 5.54 -5.37 26.05
C TYR A 277 6.86 -5.36 25.28
N ALA A 278 7.23 -4.23 24.71
CA ALA A 278 8.51 -4.07 24.04
C ALA A 278 9.10 -2.67 24.16
N ARG A 279 10.40 -2.55 23.91
CA ARG A 279 11.09 -1.27 23.75
C ARG A 279 12.22 -1.33 22.74
N GLY A 280 12.76 -0.17 22.41
CA GLY A 280 13.85 -0.02 21.46
C GLY A 280 13.34 0.14 20.03
N VAL A 281 13.73 -0.79 19.16
CA VAL A 281 13.46 -0.76 17.73
C VAL A 281 12.53 -1.90 17.34
N LEU A 282 11.41 -1.56 16.70
CA LEU A 282 10.52 -2.49 16.02
C LEU A 282 11.00 -2.67 14.58
N HIS A 283 10.98 -3.89 14.06
CA HIS A 283 11.33 -4.14 12.66
C HIS A 283 10.66 -5.39 12.11
N HIS A 284 10.34 -5.36 10.83
CA HIS A 284 9.82 -6.52 10.13
C HIS A 284 10.92 -7.59 9.95
N ALA A 285 10.59 -8.81 10.32
CA ALA A 285 11.42 -10.00 10.22
C ALA A 285 10.51 -11.16 9.80
N PRO A 286 10.33 -11.41 8.49
CA PRO A 286 9.54 -12.53 7.99
C PRO A 286 10.02 -13.87 8.57
N PHE A 287 9.10 -14.79 8.81
CA PHE A 287 9.46 -16.16 9.21
C PHE A 287 10.10 -16.93 8.06
N GLU A 288 9.67 -16.66 6.82
CA GLU A 288 10.20 -17.31 5.64
C GLU A 288 11.53 -16.66 5.20
N SER A 289 12.60 -17.46 5.14
CA SER A 289 13.95 -16.99 4.82
C SER A 289 14.11 -16.36 3.44
N TRP A 290 13.21 -16.63 2.50
CA TRP A 290 13.21 -16.04 1.16
C TRP A 290 12.50 -14.68 1.09
N ARG A 291 11.69 -14.33 2.09
CA ARG A 291 11.03 -13.02 2.16
C ARG A 291 11.98 -11.99 2.74
N ARG A 292 12.02 -10.81 2.10
CA ARG A 292 12.77 -9.67 2.62
C ARG A 292 11.89 -8.89 3.60
N PRO A 293 12.48 -8.24 4.63
CA PRO A 293 11.77 -7.24 5.42
C PRO A 293 11.09 -6.22 4.51
N GLU A 294 9.78 -6.03 4.70
CA GLU A 294 9.00 -5.06 3.94
C GLU A 294 9.22 -3.69 4.56
N HIS A 295 9.12 -3.60 5.89
CA HIS A 295 9.22 -2.34 6.60
C HIS A 295 10.65 -2.02 7.07
N ARG A 296 11.00 -0.73 7.10
CA ARG A 296 12.23 -0.26 7.76
C ARG A 296 12.14 -0.36 9.27
N ARG A 297 13.30 -0.42 9.92
CA ARG A 297 13.40 -0.37 11.39
C ARG A 297 12.78 0.93 11.93
N ARG A 298 11.89 0.82 12.93
CA ARG A 298 11.19 1.95 13.54
C ARG A 298 11.53 2.05 15.03
N LEU A 299 11.79 3.28 15.49
CA LEU A 299 11.99 3.53 16.92
C LEU A 299 10.64 3.58 17.61
N MET A 300 10.51 2.89 18.74
CA MET A 300 9.38 3.06 19.65
C MET A 300 9.74 4.17 20.64
N GLY A 301 9.13 5.34 20.48
CA GLY A 301 9.39 6.51 21.32
C GLY A 301 10.87 6.86 21.44
N ASP A 302 11.36 6.97 22.67
CA ASP A 302 12.75 7.30 23.02
C ASP A 302 13.70 6.07 23.09
N ARG A 303 13.23 4.90 22.62
CA ARG A 303 13.87 3.57 22.73
C ARG A 303 13.97 2.98 24.13
N ARG A 304 13.67 3.74 25.19
CA ARG A 304 13.82 3.33 26.60
C ARG A 304 12.48 3.00 27.24
N THR A 305 11.43 3.75 26.91
CA THR A 305 10.05 3.55 27.34
C THR A 305 9.55 2.18 26.91
N TRP A 306 8.93 1.45 27.84
CA TRP A 306 8.19 0.23 27.52
C TRP A 306 6.86 0.58 26.87
N HIS A 307 6.55 -0.11 25.79
CA HIS A 307 5.31 0.03 25.06
C HIS A 307 4.51 -1.27 25.17
N LEU A 308 3.21 -1.16 25.38
CA LEU A 308 2.26 -2.25 25.17
C LEU A 308 2.14 -2.45 23.66
N LEU A 309 2.41 -3.66 23.19
CA LEU A 309 2.23 -4.03 21.79
C LEU A 309 0.85 -4.64 21.60
N VAL A 310 0.11 -4.09 20.65
CA VAL A 310 -1.21 -4.59 20.25
C VAL A 310 -1.27 -4.76 18.75
N LYS A 311 -1.95 -5.83 18.32
CA LYS A 311 -2.22 -6.06 16.90
C LYS A 311 -3.36 -5.15 16.46
N ASN A 312 -3.31 -4.68 15.23
CA ASN A 312 -4.46 -4.00 14.62
C ASN A 312 -5.67 -4.94 14.52
N THR A 313 -6.83 -4.40 14.16
CA THR A 313 -8.09 -5.15 14.11
C THR A 313 -8.30 -5.91 12.79
N VAL A 314 -7.29 -5.99 11.91
CA VAL A 314 -7.42 -6.69 10.62
C VAL A 314 -7.84 -8.14 10.87
N PRO A 315 -8.88 -8.64 10.17
CA PRO A 315 -9.30 -10.03 10.28
C PRO A 315 -8.15 -11.00 10.00
N VAL A 316 -8.19 -12.17 10.63
CA VAL A 316 -7.25 -13.25 10.34
C VAL A 316 -7.91 -14.35 9.52
N ASP A 317 -7.13 -15.00 8.65
CA ASP A 317 -7.58 -16.20 7.96
C ASP A 317 -7.60 -17.43 8.89
N SER A 318 -8.02 -18.58 8.36
CA SER A 318 -8.10 -19.84 9.12
C SER A 318 -6.74 -20.35 9.62
N LEU A 319 -5.63 -19.77 9.16
CA LEU A 319 -4.26 -20.07 9.60
C LEU A 319 -3.74 -19.00 10.59
N GLY A 320 -4.58 -18.06 11.01
CA GLY A 320 -4.21 -16.98 11.93
C GLY A 320 -3.42 -15.83 11.28
N ARG A 321 -3.30 -15.83 9.95
CA ARG A 321 -2.55 -14.78 9.22
C ARG A 321 -3.44 -13.57 8.98
N SER A 322 -2.89 -12.38 9.16
CA SER A 322 -3.61 -11.12 8.89
C SER A 322 -4.06 -11.08 7.42
N ARG A 323 -5.32 -10.70 7.18
CA ARG A 323 -5.86 -10.42 5.84
C ARG A 323 -5.41 -9.03 5.36
N ALA A 324 -4.10 -8.91 5.20
CA ALA A 324 -3.41 -7.73 4.72
C ALA A 324 -2.29 -8.14 3.75
N TRP A 325 -2.10 -7.34 2.72
CA TRP A 325 -1.16 -7.54 1.63
C TRP A 325 -0.40 -6.24 1.38
N SER A 326 0.85 -6.32 0.97
CA SER A 326 1.65 -5.15 0.65
C SER A 326 2.39 -5.37 -0.66
N ARG A 327 2.57 -4.29 -1.42
CA ARG A 327 3.47 -4.25 -2.56
C ARG A 327 4.22 -2.93 -2.55
N GLY A 328 5.39 -2.90 -3.19
CA GLY A 328 6.07 -1.64 -3.47
C GLY A 328 5.06 -0.66 -4.09
N GLY A 329 4.90 0.51 -3.48
CA GLY A 329 3.93 1.53 -3.88
C GLY A 329 4.52 2.64 -4.75
N ASN A 330 5.80 2.54 -5.10
CA ASN A 330 6.44 3.54 -5.95
C ASN A 330 6.24 3.10 -7.40
N VAL A 331 5.18 3.62 -8.03
CA VAL A 331 4.87 3.33 -9.44
C VAL A 331 5.79 4.08 -10.43
N ASP A 332 6.71 4.94 -9.95
CA ASP A 332 7.66 5.70 -10.76
C ASP A 332 9.06 5.80 -10.12
#